data_AF-A0A531KBB9-F1
#
_entry.id   AF-A0A531KBB9-F1
#
_cell.length_a   1.000
_cell.length_b   1.000
_cell.length_c   1.000
_cell.angle_alpha   90.00
_cell.angle_beta   90.00
_cell.angle_gamma   90.00
#
_symmetry.space_group_name_H-M   'P 1'
#
loop_
_entity.id
_entity.type
_entity.pdbx_description
1 polymer ?
#
loop_
_entity_poly.entity_id
_entity_poly.type
_entity_poly.pdbx_seq_one_letter_code
_entity_poly.pdbx_strand_id
1 'polypeptide(L)'
;VLITVMNDLTARTSALRSGQVDFISTVEPKIVPLLKRDPGVEILRTSGKGFYSFLMHCDTAPFDNNDLRLALKYAIDREAILKRVLGGFGTIGNDYPINANYALAPTDIEQRKYDPDKAAFHFKKSGLQDPILLRTSEAA
;
A
#
# COMPACT_ATOMS: atom_id res chain seq x y z
N VAL A 1 -7.72 -8.46 28.80
CA VAL A 1 -7.59 -8.57 27.33
C VAL A 1 -6.67 -9.74 27.04
N LEU A 2 -7.16 -10.76 26.33
CA LEU A 2 -6.36 -11.89 25.86
C LEU A 2 -5.93 -11.61 24.41
N ILE A 3 -4.66 -11.85 24.09
CA ILE A 3 -4.13 -11.66 22.73
C ILE A 3 -3.68 -13.03 22.21
N THR A 4 -4.29 -13.46 21.10
CA THR A 4 -3.97 -14.72 20.44
C THR A 4 -3.34 -14.44 19.09
N VAL A 5 -2.17 -15.03 18.82
CA VAL A 5 -1.47 -14.88 17.54
C VAL A 5 -2.01 -15.92 16.55
N MET A 6 -2.62 -15.46 15.47
CA MET A 6 -3.09 -16.29 14.36
C MET A 6 -2.56 -15.72 13.04
N ASN A 7 -1.50 -16.30 12.48
CA ASN A 7 -0.88 -15.78 11.26
C ASN A 7 -1.78 -15.97 10.03
N ASP A 8 -2.54 -17.06 9.97
CA ASP A 8 -3.46 -17.32 8.87
C ASP A 8 -4.72 -16.44 8.95
N LEU A 9 -5.01 -15.74 7.84
CA LEU A 9 -6.12 -14.79 7.75
C LEU A 9 -7.49 -15.48 7.74
N THR A 10 -7.57 -16.69 7.18
CA THR A 10 -8.81 -17.46 7.12
C THR A 10 -9.18 -17.93 8.52
N ALA A 11 -8.22 -18.47 9.28
CA ALA A 11 -8.39 -18.88 10.66
C ALA A 11 -8.83 -17.69 11.54
N ARG A 12 -8.18 -16.54 11.37
CA ARG A 12 -8.52 -15.30 12.11
C ARG A 12 -9.96 -14.85 11.82
N THR A 13 -10.37 -14.90 10.56
CA THR A 13 -11.73 -14.51 10.15
C THR A 13 -12.78 -15.49 10.66
N SER A 14 -12.51 -16.79 10.63
CA SER A 14 -13.39 -17.83 11.19
C SER A 14 -13.52 -17.73 12.70
N ALA A 15 -12.43 -17.41 13.42
CA ALA A 15 -12.45 -17.19 14.86
C ALA A 15 -13.38 -16.02 15.24
N LEU A 16 -13.34 -14.92 14.47
CA LEU A 16 -14.26 -13.80 14.69
C LEU A 16 -15.71 -14.23 14.46
N ARG A 17 -16.01 -14.87 13.32
CA ARG A 17 -17.38 -15.24 12.94
C ARG A 17 -18.00 -16.32 13.83
N SER A 18 -17.17 -17.15 14.48
CA SER A 18 -17.62 -18.14 15.46
C SER A 18 -17.75 -17.59 16.88
N GLY A 19 -17.31 -16.35 17.14
CA GLY A 19 -17.27 -15.76 18.48
C GLY A 19 -16.12 -16.29 19.35
N GLN A 20 -15.15 -17.00 18.78
CA GLN A 20 -13.94 -17.42 19.50
C GLN A 20 -13.07 -16.21 19.91
N VAL A 21 -13.14 -15.12 19.14
CA VAL A 21 -12.50 -13.83 19.48
C VAL A 21 -13.49 -12.69 19.26
N ASP A 22 -13.38 -11.66 20.10
CA ASP A 22 -14.24 -10.48 20.01
C ASP A 22 -13.73 -9.46 18.97
N PHE A 23 -12.43 -9.50 18.63
CA PHE A 23 -11.79 -8.50 17.78
C PHE A 23 -10.64 -9.09 16.97
N ILE A 24 -10.47 -8.59 15.74
CA ILE A 24 -9.32 -8.86 14.87
C ILE A 24 -8.76 -7.54 14.32
N SER A 25 -7.43 -7.39 14.35
CA SER A 25 -6.76 -6.12 14.01
C SER A 25 -6.56 -5.87 12.51
N THR A 26 -6.63 -6.93 11.69
CA THR A 26 -6.28 -6.88 10.27
C THR A 26 -7.33 -7.62 9.47
N VAL A 27 -7.97 -6.91 8.54
CA VAL A 27 -8.98 -7.45 7.64
C VAL A 27 -8.57 -7.09 6.22
N GLU A 28 -8.46 -8.09 5.35
CA GLU A 28 -8.15 -7.82 3.95
C GLU A 28 -9.34 -7.10 3.28
N PRO A 29 -9.11 -6.03 2.50
CA PRO A 29 -10.18 -5.31 1.82
C PRO A 29 -11.14 -6.21 1.02
N LYS A 30 -10.60 -7.28 0.41
CA LYS A 30 -11.35 -8.23 -0.41
C LYS A 30 -12.46 -8.99 0.36
N ILE A 31 -12.29 -9.21 1.66
CA ILE A 31 -13.26 -9.94 2.50
C ILE A 31 -14.23 -9.02 3.23
N VAL A 32 -14.00 -7.70 3.25
CA VAL A 32 -14.88 -6.74 3.92
C VAL A 32 -16.33 -6.82 3.41
N PRO A 33 -16.62 -6.91 2.09
CA PRO A 33 -18.00 -7.05 1.62
C PRO A 33 -18.70 -8.31 2.13
N LEU A 34 -17.96 -9.39 2.38
CA LEU A 34 -18.49 -10.63 2.96
C LEU A 34 -18.82 -10.42 4.44
N LEU A 35 -17.89 -9.85 5.22
CA LEU A 35 -18.07 -9.63 6.65
C LEU A 35 -19.17 -8.62 6.97
N LYS A 36 -19.39 -7.63 6.11
CA LYS A 36 -20.52 -6.68 6.24
C LYS A 36 -21.90 -7.33 6.17
N ARG A 37 -22.01 -8.57 5.65
CA ARG A 37 -23.26 -9.32 5.60
C ARG A 37 -23.53 -10.11 6.87
N ASP A 38 -22.53 -10.24 7.74
CA ASP A 38 -22.64 -10.98 8.98
C ASP A 38 -23.20 -10.04 10.08
N PRO A 39 -24.41 -10.29 10.61
CA PRO A 39 -25.06 -9.38 11.55
C PRO A 39 -24.32 -9.28 12.90
N GLY A 40 -23.43 -10.23 13.21
CA GLY A 40 -22.61 -10.22 14.43
C GLY A 40 -21.29 -9.45 14.28
N VAL A 41 -21.00 -8.90 13.10
CA VAL A 41 -19.70 -8.27 12.80
C VAL A 41 -19.87 -6.81 12.43
N GLU A 42 -19.18 -5.94 13.16
CA GLU A 42 -19.02 -4.53 12.81
C GLU A 42 -17.66 -4.30 12.14
N ILE A 43 -17.65 -3.50 11.07
CA ILE A 43 -16.41 -3.09 10.39
C ILE A 43 -16.01 -1.69 10.88
N LEU A 44 -14.98 -1.65 11.72
CA LEU A 44 -14.36 -0.40 12.14
C LEU A 44 -13.27 0.03 11.15
N ARG A 45 -13.40 1.24 10.61
CA ARG A 45 -12.40 1.85 9.71
C ARG A 45 -11.87 3.13 10.35
N THR A 46 -10.54 3.21 10.47
CA THR A 46 -9.86 4.43 10.91
C THR A 46 -8.75 4.81 9.93
N SER A 47 -8.52 6.11 9.78
CA SER A 47 -7.42 6.64 8.96
C SER A 47 -6.14 6.63 9.79
N GLY A 48 -5.13 5.89 9.33
CA GLY A 48 -3.85 5.75 10.03
C GLY A 48 -2.70 6.45 9.32
N LYS A 49 -1.55 6.53 9.99
CA LYS A 49 -0.30 7.06 9.43
C LYS A 49 0.43 6.08 8.48
N GLY A 50 -0.21 4.95 8.17
CA GLY A 50 0.35 3.91 7.28
C GLY A 50 0.58 4.42 5.86
N PHE A 51 1.59 3.85 5.21
CA PHE A 51 2.04 4.21 3.87
C PHE A 51 2.59 2.96 3.16
N TYR A 52 2.09 2.67 1.97
CA TYR A 52 2.60 1.59 1.12
C TYR A 52 3.65 2.14 0.17
N SER A 53 4.82 1.50 0.10
CA SER A 53 5.92 1.97 -0.75
C SER A 53 6.75 0.86 -1.33
N PHE A 54 7.34 1.17 -2.48
CA PHE A 54 8.47 0.45 -3.04
C PHE A 54 9.72 1.26 -2.72
N LEU A 55 10.54 0.74 -1.80
CA LEU A 55 11.74 1.43 -1.35
C LEU A 55 12.85 1.29 -2.39
N MET A 56 13.51 2.41 -2.68
CA MET A 56 14.65 2.50 -3.59
C MET A 56 15.81 3.07 -2.78
N HIS A 57 16.92 2.35 -2.68
CA HIS A 57 18.11 2.81 -1.98
C HIS A 57 18.84 3.83 -2.86
N CYS A 58 18.64 5.12 -2.59
CA CYS A 58 19.12 6.22 -3.43
C CYS A 58 20.65 6.38 -3.49
N ASP A 59 21.39 5.62 -2.70
CA ASP A 59 22.86 5.60 -2.62
C ASP A 59 23.48 4.35 -3.26
N THR A 60 22.66 3.46 -3.81
CA THR A 60 23.09 2.15 -4.32
C THR A 60 22.56 1.94 -5.73
N ALA A 61 23.44 1.53 -6.65
CA ALA A 61 23.03 1.17 -8.00
C ALA A 61 21.96 0.04 -7.99
N PRO A 62 20.96 0.10 -8.89
CA PRO A 62 20.78 1.10 -9.95
C PRO A 62 19.97 2.34 -9.51
N PHE A 63 19.56 2.40 -8.24
CA PHE A 63 18.65 3.43 -7.73
C PHE A 63 19.34 4.73 -7.32
N ASP A 64 20.66 4.80 -7.37
CA ASP A 64 21.43 6.05 -7.34
C ASP A 64 21.09 6.96 -8.55
N ASN A 65 20.67 6.38 -9.67
CA ASN A 65 20.19 7.10 -10.84
C ASN A 65 18.78 7.71 -10.63
N ASN A 66 18.70 9.04 -10.65
CA ASN A 66 17.43 9.75 -10.47
C ASN A 66 16.41 9.54 -11.61
N ASP A 67 16.88 9.38 -12.86
CA ASP A 67 15.99 9.09 -13.99
C ASP A 67 15.34 7.72 -13.80
N LEU A 68 16.07 6.70 -13.29
CA LEU A 68 15.44 5.42 -12.97
C LEU A 68 14.34 5.57 -11.90
N ARG A 69 14.61 6.31 -10.83
CA ARG A 69 13.63 6.54 -9.77
C ARG A 69 12.39 7.27 -10.29
N LEU A 70 12.58 8.29 -11.13
CA LEU A 70 11.46 9.03 -11.75
C LEU A 70 10.65 8.13 -12.69
N ALA A 71 11.31 7.31 -13.49
CA ALA A 71 10.64 6.35 -14.37
C ALA A 71 9.67 5.46 -13.58
N LEU A 72 10.16 4.87 -12.49
CA LEU A 72 9.36 4.00 -11.62
C LEU A 72 8.21 4.76 -10.95
N LYS A 73 8.45 5.99 -10.46
CA LYS A 73 7.41 6.80 -9.80
C LYS A 73 6.25 7.18 -10.73
N TYR A 74 6.54 7.45 -12.00
CA TYR A 74 5.55 7.74 -13.04
C TYR A 74 4.85 6.49 -13.58
N ALA A 75 5.49 5.31 -13.49
CA ALA A 75 4.91 4.04 -13.93
C ALA A 75 3.82 3.48 -12.98
N ILE A 76 3.65 4.04 -11.77
CA ILE A 76 2.68 3.54 -10.79
C ILE A 76 1.32 4.24 -10.93
N ASP A 77 0.31 3.47 -11.37
CA ASP A 77 -1.10 3.86 -11.31
C ASP A 77 -1.70 3.63 -9.90
N ARG A 78 -1.55 4.65 -9.06
CA ARG A 78 -2.04 4.64 -7.67
C ARG A 78 -3.57 4.55 -7.57
N GLU A 79 -4.28 5.12 -8.54
CA GLU A 79 -5.76 5.08 -8.60
C GLU A 79 -6.24 3.67 -8.90
N ALA A 80 -5.63 3.01 -9.88
CA ALA A 80 -5.92 1.62 -10.20
C ALA A 80 -5.62 0.69 -9.01
N ILE A 81 -4.49 0.89 -8.31
CA ILE A 81 -4.15 0.13 -7.10
C ILE A 81 -5.20 0.34 -6.02
N LEU A 82 -5.54 1.59 -5.69
CA LEU A 82 -6.54 1.90 -4.67
C LEU A 82 -7.89 1.26 -4.99
N LYS A 83 -8.32 1.34 -6.24
CA LYS A 83 -9.61 0.80 -6.69
C LYS A 83 -9.64 -0.74 -6.71
N ARG A 84 -8.61 -1.36 -7.29
CA ARG A 84 -8.64 -2.80 -7.63
C ARG A 84 -8.02 -3.68 -6.54
N VAL A 85 -6.93 -3.24 -5.92
CA VAL A 85 -6.20 -4.02 -4.90
C VAL A 85 -6.77 -3.71 -3.51
N LEU A 86 -6.89 -2.42 -3.19
CA LEU A 86 -7.35 -1.99 -1.86
C LEU A 86 -8.88 -1.83 -1.76
N GLY A 87 -9.64 -2.01 -2.84
CA GLY A 87 -11.10 -1.89 -2.82
C GLY A 87 -11.63 -0.54 -2.30
N GLY A 88 -10.87 0.54 -2.47
CA GLY A 88 -11.19 1.87 -1.93
C GLY A 88 -10.82 2.09 -0.45
N PHE A 89 -10.20 1.11 0.20
CA PHE A 89 -9.69 1.23 1.58
C PHE A 89 -8.30 1.87 1.59
N GLY A 90 -8.29 3.19 1.40
CA GLY A 90 -7.08 3.99 1.46
C GLY A 90 -7.33 5.38 0.89
N THR A 91 -6.25 6.13 0.75
CA THR A 91 -6.21 7.42 0.05
C THR A 91 -4.99 7.41 -0.86
N ILE A 92 -5.02 8.19 -1.94
CA ILE A 92 -3.86 8.33 -2.81
C ILE A 92 -2.73 9.02 -2.04
N GLY A 93 -1.59 8.33 -1.98
CA GLY A 93 -0.36 8.85 -1.40
C GLY A 93 0.54 9.47 -2.46
N ASN A 94 1.53 10.22 -2.01
CA ASN A 94 2.59 10.77 -2.85
C ASN A 94 3.92 10.02 -2.58
N ASP A 95 5.03 10.53 -3.07
CA ASP A 95 6.35 9.87 -2.96
C ASP A 95 7.04 10.04 -1.59
N TYR A 96 6.28 10.33 -0.54
CA TYR A 96 6.75 10.54 0.83
C TYR A 96 5.75 10.00 1.85
N PRO A 97 6.19 9.58 3.05
CA PRO A 97 5.36 8.85 4.01
C PRO A 97 4.47 9.73 4.91
N ILE A 98 4.36 11.03 4.62
CA ILE A 98 3.63 11.99 5.47
C ILE A 98 2.26 12.25 4.86
N ASN A 99 1.22 11.61 5.40
CA ASN A 99 -0.16 11.80 4.95
C ASN A 99 -0.92 12.81 5.83
N ALA A 100 -2.19 13.09 5.49
CA ALA A 100 -3.04 14.06 6.20
C ALA A 100 -3.28 13.76 7.70
N ASN A 101 -2.92 12.57 8.19
CA ASN A 101 -3.00 12.24 9.62
C ASN A 101 -1.79 12.76 10.43
N TYR A 102 -0.83 13.42 9.77
CA TYR A 102 0.26 14.14 10.41
C TYR A 102 -0.08 15.63 10.51
N ALA A 103 0.15 16.23 11.68
CA ALA A 103 -0.16 17.65 11.92
C ALA A 103 0.59 18.61 10.99
N LEU A 104 1.79 18.21 10.52
CA LEU A 104 2.64 18.98 9.62
C LEU A 104 2.69 18.38 8.22
N ALA A 105 1.59 17.77 7.78
CA ALA A 105 1.50 17.24 6.42
C ALA A 105 1.65 18.39 5.40
N PRO A 106 2.54 18.26 4.40
CA PRO A 106 2.69 19.29 3.38
C PRO A 106 1.44 19.35 2.49
N THR A 107 0.98 20.56 2.19
CA THR A 107 -0.20 20.83 1.36
C THR A 107 0.14 21.48 0.01
N ASP A 108 1.40 21.85 -0.16
CA ASP A 108 1.96 22.56 -1.32
C ASP A 108 2.68 21.64 -2.31
N ILE A 109 2.83 20.35 -1.97
CA ILE A 109 3.45 19.36 -2.85
C ILE A 109 2.38 18.74 -3.76
N GLU A 110 2.49 18.99 -5.06
CA GLU A 110 1.58 18.42 -6.05
C GLU A 110 1.64 16.88 -6.08
N GLN A 111 0.48 16.27 -6.26
CA GLN A 111 0.35 14.82 -6.43
C GLN A 111 0.99 14.39 -7.76
N ARG A 112 1.96 13.49 -7.69
CA ARG A 112 2.48 12.82 -8.88
C ARG A 112 1.47 11.82 -9.40
N LYS A 113 1.11 12.00 -10.67
CA LYS A 113 0.16 11.16 -11.40
C LYS A 113 0.89 10.13 -12.25
N TYR A 114 0.19 9.04 -12.54
CA TYR A 114 0.61 8.05 -13.51
C TYR A 114 0.78 8.71 -14.88
N ASP A 115 1.93 8.50 -15.51
CA ASP A 115 2.29 9.10 -16.79
C ASP A 115 3.26 8.14 -17.52
N PRO A 116 2.74 7.20 -18.32
CA PRO A 116 3.57 6.17 -18.96
C PRO A 116 4.56 6.77 -19.97
N ASP A 117 4.25 7.92 -20.58
CA ASP A 117 5.16 8.59 -21.52
C ASP A 117 6.36 9.18 -20.78
N LYS A 118 6.14 9.86 -19.64
CA LYS A 118 7.24 10.31 -18.78
C LYS A 118 8.01 9.14 -18.19
N ALA A 119 7.32 8.07 -17.82
CA ALA A 119 7.97 6.86 -17.33
C ALA A 119 8.95 6.30 -18.38
N ALA A 120 8.49 6.13 -19.62
CA ALA A 120 9.32 5.64 -20.73
C ALA A 120 10.48 6.59 -21.06
N PHE A 121 10.23 7.91 -21.06
CA PHE A 121 11.26 8.93 -21.27
C PHE A 121 12.40 8.80 -20.25
N HIS A 122 12.05 8.77 -18.95
CA HIS A 122 13.03 8.66 -17.88
C HIS A 122 13.69 7.27 -17.86
N PHE A 123 12.96 6.20 -18.18
CA PHE A 123 13.53 4.85 -18.24
C PHE A 123 14.62 4.78 -19.32
N LYS A 124 14.36 5.30 -20.52
CA LYS A 124 15.36 5.38 -21.59
C LYS A 124 16.60 6.18 -21.17
N LYS A 125 16.39 7.31 -20.50
CA LYS A 125 17.48 8.16 -20.01
C LYS A 125 18.30 7.51 -18.88
N SER A 126 17.68 6.63 -18.11
CA SER A 126 18.38 5.89 -17.05
C SER A 126 19.47 4.96 -17.59
N GLY A 127 19.33 4.50 -18.85
CA GLY A 127 20.25 3.56 -19.48
C GLY A 127 20.20 2.14 -18.94
N LEU A 128 19.28 1.83 -18.01
CA LEU A 128 19.12 0.49 -17.46
C LEU A 128 18.62 -0.47 -18.54
N GLN A 129 19.30 -1.60 -18.68
CA GLN A 129 18.91 -2.69 -19.59
C GLN A 129 18.53 -3.97 -18.82
N ASP A 130 19.03 -4.12 -17.60
CA ASP A 130 18.79 -5.29 -16.77
C ASP A 130 17.45 -5.24 -16.03
N PRO A 131 16.86 -6.40 -15.69
CA PRO A 131 15.70 -6.47 -14.82
C PRO A 131 15.94 -5.85 -13.44
N ILE A 132 14.90 -5.24 -12.87
CA ILE A 132 14.92 -4.71 -11.51
C ILE A 132 14.42 -5.80 -10.56
N LEU A 133 15.24 -6.20 -9.60
CA LEU A 133 14.84 -7.15 -8.55
C LEU A 133 13.92 -6.45 -7.54
N LEU A 134 12.65 -6.86 -7.51
CA LEU A 134 11.73 -6.51 -6.44
C LEU A 134 11.84 -7.54 -5.31
N ARG A 135 12.23 -7.09 -4.12
CA ARG A 135 12.23 -7.92 -2.91
C ARG A 135 10.97 -7.64 -2.10
N THR A 136 10.24 -8.69 -1.75
CA THR A 136 9.05 -8.62 -0.90
C THR A 136 9.20 -9.58 0.29
N SER A 137 8.36 -9.40 1.31
CA SER A 137 8.26 -10.30 2.45
C SER A 137 6.79 -10.63 2.67
N GLU A 138 6.50 -11.86 3.12
CA GLU A 138 5.15 -12.23 3.58
C GLU A 138 4.77 -11.55 4.90
N ALA A 139 5.74 -10.95 5.61
CA ALA A 139 5.52 -10.22 6.85
C ALA A 139 5.17 -8.73 6.64
N ALA A 140 5.17 -8.25 5.39
CA ALA A 140 4.92 -6.86 5.04
C ALA A 140 3.44 -6.54 4.81
#